data_AF-A0A7C3KMB8-F1
#
_entry.id   AF-A0A7C3KMB8-F1
#
_cell.length_a   1.000
_cell.length_b   1.000
_cell.length_c   1.000
_cell.angle_alpha   90.00
_cell.angle_beta   90.00
_cell.angle_gamma   90.00
#
_symmetry.space_group_name_H-M   'P 1'
#
loop_
_entity.id
_entity.type
_entity.pdbx_description
1 polymer ?
#
loop_
_entity_poly.entity_id
_entity_poly.type
_entity_poly.pdbx_seq_one_letter_code
_entity_poly.pdbx_strand_id
1 'polypeptide(L)'
;MKHLALFVLSLVLLLSACSPQATASPAPATEAPAATEAPTAAPTSPPANLQPVTVTDALGREVTLPAAPQRIVITGKALFMIADAAYLFPQAMDKIAGLGDAGQGSGNFIKLIDPNYAAKQTLAKDAGAEQVAALQPDLVILKSYLAESVGAPIEALGIPVVYIDFETPEQYARDLAILGKVFGDEARAAEVAAFYQNKMDAIAAAVKDAPKPRVLLLYYNEKDGNVSFNVPPMNWIQTQMVQLAGGEPVWADTTPPKAGLRSRWSRLPPGTPTRFSSSPTSNPRPKLSKG
;
A
#
# COMPACT_ATOMS: atom_id res chain seq x y z
N MET A 1 51.63 -52.51 10.45
CA MET A 1 50.79 -53.37 9.59
C MET A 1 50.23 -52.50 8.46
N LYS A 2 50.13 -53.08 7.25
CA LYS A 2 49.38 -52.69 6.02
C LYS A 2 48.71 -51.28 6.01
N HIS A 3 49.12 -50.33 5.14
CA HIS A 3 48.71 -50.16 3.70
C HIS A 3 47.21 -49.79 3.56
N LEU A 4 46.69 -48.97 2.63
CA LEU A 4 47.15 -48.19 1.45
C LEU A 4 45.99 -47.18 1.11
N ALA A 5 46.06 -46.04 0.41
CA ALA A 5 47.10 -45.19 -0.21
C ALA A 5 46.63 -43.69 -0.02
N LEU A 6 47.02 -42.57 -0.67
CA LEU A 6 47.57 -42.18 -1.99
C LEU A 6 46.58 -42.34 -3.19
N PHE A 7 46.58 -41.53 -4.27
CA PHE A 7 47.02 -40.13 -4.54
C PHE A 7 46.42 -39.67 -5.91
N VAL A 8 46.43 -38.36 -6.23
CA VAL A 8 46.85 -37.71 -7.53
C VAL A 8 46.58 -38.45 -8.87
N LEU A 9 46.18 -37.89 -10.01
CA LEU A 9 46.02 -36.55 -10.62
C LEU A 9 45.96 -36.83 -12.15
N SER A 10 45.81 -35.80 -12.99
CA SER A 10 45.93 -35.83 -14.47
C SER A 10 44.69 -36.37 -15.21
N LEU A 11 44.12 -35.74 -16.25
CA LEU A 11 44.63 -34.94 -17.38
C LEU A 11 45.16 -35.81 -18.54
N VAL A 12 44.90 -35.34 -19.78
CA VAL A 12 45.55 -35.64 -21.08
C VAL A 12 44.80 -36.56 -22.07
N LEU A 13 44.64 -36.00 -23.29
CA LEU A 13 44.43 -36.56 -24.63
C LEU A 13 43.12 -37.24 -25.09
N LEU A 14 42.54 -36.58 -26.10
CA LEU A 14 41.92 -37.10 -27.32
C LEU A 14 42.53 -38.41 -27.86
N LEU A 15 41.71 -39.27 -28.47
CA LEU A 15 42.09 -40.07 -29.64
C LEU A 15 40.85 -40.54 -30.44
N SER A 16 41.03 -40.73 -31.75
CA SER A 16 39.94 -41.00 -32.71
C SER A 16 39.45 -42.45 -32.68
N ALA A 17 38.16 -42.65 -32.98
CA ALA A 17 37.59 -43.96 -33.32
C ALA A 17 36.85 -43.88 -34.66
N CYS A 18 37.51 -44.29 -35.74
CA CYS A 18 36.84 -44.57 -37.01
C CYS A 18 36.14 -45.94 -36.93
N SER A 19 35.05 -46.13 -37.68
CA SER A 19 34.42 -47.44 -37.88
C SER A 19 33.93 -47.60 -39.33
N PRO A 20 33.79 -48.84 -39.84
CA PRO A 20 34.01 -49.09 -41.26
C PRO A 20 32.85 -48.72 -42.19
N GLN A 21 33.22 -48.38 -43.42
CA GLN A 21 32.32 -48.07 -44.53
C GLN A 21 31.81 -49.36 -45.20
N ALA A 22 30.50 -49.44 -45.44
CA ALA A 22 29.89 -50.44 -46.32
C ALA A 22 29.82 -49.93 -47.78
N THR A 23 29.78 -50.84 -48.75
CA THR A 23 29.92 -50.54 -50.20
C THR A 23 28.69 -50.97 -51.03
N ALA A 24 28.67 -50.52 -52.30
CA ALA A 24 27.60 -50.62 -53.33
C ALA A 24 26.48 -49.55 -53.19
N SER A 25 25.87 -49.02 -54.27
CA SER A 25 26.17 -49.05 -55.72
C SER A 25 25.58 -47.78 -56.39
N PRO A 26 25.95 -47.40 -57.64
CA PRO A 26 25.67 -46.06 -58.17
C PRO A 26 24.35 -45.89 -58.97
N ALA A 27 23.97 -44.62 -59.13
CA ALA A 27 22.95 -44.05 -60.04
C ALA A 27 21.46 -44.25 -59.67
N PRO A 28 20.54 -43.38 -60.15
CA PRO A 28 20.72 -42.18 -60.99
C PRO A 28 20.60 -40.85 -60.21
N ALA A 29 20.84 -39.73 -60.89
CA ALA A 29 20.55 -38.40 -60.36
C ALA A 29 19.03 -38.16 -60.28
N THR A 30 18.56 -37.61 -59.17
CA THR A 30 17.18 -37.16 -58.95
C THR A 30 17.21 -35.68 -58.57
N GLU A 31 16.25 -34.91 -59.04
CA GLU A 31 16.22 -33.45 -58.87
C GLU A 31 16.05 -33.04 -57.40
N ALA A 32 16.60 -31.87 -57.04
CA ALA A 32 16.48 -31.33 -55.70
C ALA A 32 15.03 -30.88 -55.43
N PRO A 33 14.37 -31.37 -54.36
CA PRO A 33 13.07 -30.84 -53.96
C PRO A 33 13.18 -29.35 -53.61
N ALA A 34 12.22 -28.54 -54.07
CA ALA A 34 12.20 -27.12 -53.77
C ALA A 34 12.16 -26.86 -52.26
N ALA A 35 12.88 -25.83 -51.81
CA ALA A 35 12.85 -25.41 -50.42
C ALA A 35 11.42 -25.00 -50.04
N THR A 36 10.84 -25.71 -49.06
CA THR A 36 9.54 -25.32 -48.49
C THR A 36 9.77 -24.11 -47.60
N GLU A 37 9.32 -22.93 -48.05
CA GLU A 37 9.35 -21.73 -47.25
C GLU A 37 8.53 -21.94 -45.96
N ALA A 38 9.17 -21.70 -44.81
CA ALA A 38 8.47 -21.75 -43.53
C ALA A 38 7.41 -20.63 -43.48
N PRO A 39 6.22 -20.88 -42.91
CA PRO A 39 5.15 -19.89 -42.89
C PRO A 39 5.59 -18.63 -42.13
N THR A 40 5.72 -17.51 -42.84
CA THR A 40 6.02 -16.20 -42.26
C THR A 40 5.01 -15.88 -41.17
N ALA A 41 5.49 -15.79 -39.92
CA ALA A 41 4.66 -15.38 -38.81
C ALA A 41 4.10 -13.97 -39.09
N ALA A 42 2.77 -13.85 -39.07
CA ALA A 42 2.12 -12.55 -39.28
C ALA A 42 2.60 -11.55 -38.21
N PRO A 43 2.83 -10.27 -38.57
CA PRO A 43 3.33 -9.29 -37.62
C PRO A 43 2.33 -9.09 -36.49
N THR A 44 2.75 -9.42 -35.27
CA THR A 44 1.99 -9.16 -34.04
C THR A 44 1.62 -7.68 -33.98
N SER A 45 0.33 -7.38 -33.86
CA SER A 45 -0.13 -5.99 -33.74
C SER A 45 0.51 -5.31 -32.53
N PRO A 46 0.92 -4.03 -32.61
CA PRO A 46 1.44 -3.30 -31.47
C PRO A 46 0.45 -3.32 -30.29
N PRO A 47 0.93 -3.38 -29.03
CA PRO A 47 0.05 -3.36 -27.86
C PRO A 47 -0.79 -2.08 -27.82
N ALA A 48 -2.05 -2.22 -27.40
CA ALA A 48 -3.01 -1.13 -27.41
C ALA A 48 -2.59 0.03 -26.50
N ASN A 49 -2.61 1.26 -27.06
CA ASN A 49 -2.47 2.54 -26.37
C ASN A 49 -1.48 2.57 -25.19
N LEU A 50 -0.19 2.49 -25.51
CA LEU A 50 0.92 2.89 -24.63
C LEU A 50 0.95 4.42 -24.43
N GLN A 51 -0.13 5.00 -23.92
CA GLN A 51 -0.22 6.41 -23.55
C GLN A 51 0.26 6.58 -22.11
N PRO A 52 1.30 7.39 -21.85
CA PRO A 52 1.81 7.60 -20.50
C PRO A 52 0.75 8.21 -19.57
N VAL A 53 0.77 7.81 -18.29
CA VAL A 53 -0.12 8.36 -17.26
C VAL A 53 0.72 9.12 -16.25
N THR A 54 0.58 10.45 -16.24
CA THR A 54 1.32 11.36 -15.35
C THR A 54 0.42 11.87 -14.22
N VAL A 55 0.80 11.54 -12.98
CA VAL A 55 0.16 11.99 -11.73
C VAL A 55 1.12 12.86 -10.92
N THR A 56 0.57 13.78 -10.13
CA THR A 56 1.31 14.41 -9.03
C THR A 56 0.89 13.70 -7.74
N ASP A 57 1.82 13.03 -7.06
CA ASP A 57 1.52 12.22 -5.88
C ASP A 57 1.35 13.07 -4.59
N ALA A 58 0.99 12.43 -3.49
CA ALA A 58 0.79 13.08 -2.20
C ALA A 58 2.07 13.73 -1.60
N LEU A 59 3.26 13.39 -2.10
CA LEU A 59 4.52 14.07 -1.75
C LEU A 59 4.82 15.26 -2.68
N GLY A 60 3.95 15.54 -3.66
CA GLY A 60 4.15 16.58 -4.67
C GLY A 60 5.11 16.17 -5.80
N ARG A 61 5.44 14.88 -5.94
CA ARG A 61 6.32 14.39 -7.02
C ARG A 61 5.50 14.14 -8.28
N GLU A 62 6.06 14.47 -9.43
CA GLU A 62 5.51 14.01 -10.71
C GLU A 62 5.95 12.57 -10.97
N VAL A 63 4.99 11.66 -11.09
CA VAL A 63 5.20 10.24 -11.38
C VAL A 63 4.56 9.94 -12.73
N THR A 64 5.38 9.57 -13.72
CA THR A 64 4.91 9.18 -15.05
C THR A 64 5.04 7.68 -15.23
N LEU A 65 3.90 7.00 -15.40
CA LEU A 65 3.81 5.59 -15.75
C LEU A 65 3.84 5.44 -17.29
N PRO A 66 4.52 4.43 -17.86
CA PRO A 66 4.67 4.29 -19.31
C PRO A 66 3.36 3.92 -20.04
N ALA A 67 2.39 3.39 -19.31
CA ALA A 67 1.02 3.11 -19.75
C ALA A 67 0.09 3.18 -18.52
N ALA A 68 -1.23 3.10 -18.73
CA ALA A 68 -2.16 2.91 -17.64
C ALA A 68 -1.90 1.55 -16.94
N PRO A 69 -1.74 1.51 -15.60
CA PRO A 69 -1.36 0.31 -14.87
C PRO A 69 -2.47 -0.75 -14.90
N GLN A 70 -2.05 -2.01 -14.94
CA GLN A 70 -2.88 -3.22 -15.04
C GLN A 70 -2.64 -4.20 -13.88
N ARG A 71 -1.58 -4.00 -13.08
CA ARG A 71 -1.15 -4.92 -12.03
C ARG A 71 -0.73 -4.16 -10.77
N ILE A 72 -1.73 -3.54 -10.15
CA ILE A 72 -1.61 -2.68 -8.97
C ILE A 72 -1.51 -3.52 -7.69
N VAL A 73 -0.64 -3.08 -6.76
CA VAL A 73 -0.57 -3.57 -5.37
C VAL A 73 -0.81 -2.42 -4.40
N ILE A 74 -1.67 -2.64 -3.39
CA ILE A 74 -1.92 -1.66 -2.31
C ILE A 74 -1.55 -2.30 -0.97
N THR A 75 -0.58 -1.73 -0.25
CA THR A 75 0.02 -2.38 0.93
C THR A 75 0.41 -1.39 2.04
N GLY A 76 0.94 -1.92 3.14
CA GLY A 76 1.43 -1.14 4.28
C GLY A 76 0.35 -0.71 5.29
N LYS A 77 0.75 0.13 6.25
CA LYS A 77 -0.12 0.56 7.34
C LYS A 77 -1.25 1.47 6.83
N ALA A 78 -2.47 1.26 7.34
CA ALA A 78 -3.69 2.00 6.98
C ALA A 78 -4.08 1.94 5.49
N LEU A 79 -3.64 0.90 4.77
CA LEU A 79 -3.95 0.68 3.35
C LEU A 79 -5.47 0.62 3.07
N PHE A 80 -6.30 0.26 4.06
CA PHE A 80 -7.75 0.12 3.90
C PHE A 80 -8.40 1.40 3.37
N MET A 81 -7.91 2.60 3.76
CA MET A 81 -8.47 3.86 3.26
C MET A 81 -8.22 4.03 1.75
N ILE A 82 -7.06 3.59 1.27
CA ILE A 82 -6.69 3.62 -0.14
C ILE A 82 -7.48 2.54 -0.91
N ALA A 83 -7.64 1.35 -0.32
CA ALA A 83 -8.43 0.28 -0.90
C ALA A 83 -9.93 0.66 -1.01
N ASP A 84 -10.56 1.09 0.08
CA ASP A 84 -11.98 1.49 0.11
C ASP A 84 -12.27 2.58 -0.92
N ALA A 85 -11.35 3.53 -1.13
CA ALA A 85 -11.45 4.55 -2.17
C ALA A 85 -11.18 4.00 -3.58
N ALA A 86 -10.21 3.10 -3.76
CA ALA A 86 -9.92 2.46 -5.03
C ALA A 86 -11.09 1.61 -5.55
N TYR A 87 -11.80 0.89 -4.68
CA TYR A 87 -12.98 0.11 -5.06
C TYR A 87 -14.24 0.94 -5.36
N LEU A 88 -14.15 2.28 -5.32
CA LEU A 88 -15.16 3.17 -5.93
C LEU A 88 -15.03 3.26 -7.46
N PHE A 89 -13.91 2.81 -8.02
CA PHE A 89 -13.61 2.72 -9.46
C PHE A 89 -13.83 1.28 -9.94
N PRO A 90 -14.71 1.01 -10.92
CA PRO A 90 -15.01 -0.36 -11.38
C PRO A 90 -13.76 -1.15 -11.82
N GLN A 91 -12.78 -0.45 -12.39
CA GLN A 91 -11.54 -1.01 -12.93
C GLN A 91 -10.61 -1.58 -11.83
N ALA A 92 -10.87 -1.28 -10.56
CA ALA A 92 -10.07 -1.76 -9.43
C ALA A 92 -10.19 -3.29 -9.19
N MET A 93 -11.33 -3.89 -9.56
CA MET A 93 -11.51 -5.35 -9.42
C MET A 93 -10.55 -6.13 -10.32
N ASP A 94 -10.33 -5.65 -11.56
CA ASP A 94 -9.43 -6.29 -12.51
C ASP A 94 -7.97 -5.89 -12.29
N LYS A 95 -7.71 -4.59 -12.03
CA LYS A 95 -6.34 -4.04 -11.96
C LYS A 95 -5.62 -4.30 -10.64
N ILE A 96 -6.33 -4.51 -9.52
CA ILE A 96 -5.67 -4.79 -8.23
C ILE A 96 -5.36 -6.29 -8.13
N ALA A 97 -4.09 -6.62 -8.34
CA ALA A 97 -3.57 -7.99 -8.30
C ALA A 97 -3.15 -8.44 -6.88
N GLY A 98 -2.91 -7.50 -5.96
CA GLY A 98 -2.57 -7.84 -4.58
C GLY A 98 -2.86 -6.74 -3.55
N LEU A 99 -3.09 -7.18 -2.31
CA LEU A 99 -3.46 -6.35 -1.17
C LEU A 99 -2.72 -6.82 0.08
N GLY A 100 -2.29 -5.89 0.93
CA GLY A 100 -2.01 -6.22 2.33
C GLY A 100 -3.30 -6.49 3.13
N ASP A 101 -3.19 -6.77 4.43
CA ASP A 101 -4.39 -6.93 5.27
C ASP A 101 -5.15 -5.59 5.45
N ALA A 102 -6.21 -5.41 4.66
CA ALA A 102 -7.17 -4.31 4.75
C ALA A 102 -8.16 -4.43 5.94
N GLY A 103 -7.92 -5.33 6.92
CA GLY A 103 -8.83 -5.59 8.03
C GLY A 103 -9.12 -4.38 8.92
N GLN A 104 -10.40 -4.03 9.06
CA GLN A 104 -10.95 -2.92 9.86
C GLN A 104 -11.48 -3.39 11.23
N GLY A 105 -10.94 -4.50 11.75
CA GLY A 105 -11.31 -5.09 13.05
C GLY A 105 -12.50 -6.06 12.98
N SER A 106 -13.65 -5.62 12.46
CA SER A 106 -14.84 -6.48 12.28
C SER A 106 -14.75 -7.43 11.08
N GLY A 107 -13.88 -7.12 10.12
CA GLY A 107 -13.67 -7.87 8.89
C GLY A 107 -12.75 -7.12 7.93
N ASN A 108 -12.71 -7.57 6.68
CA ASN A 108 -12.06 -6.88 5.57
C ASN A 108 -13.17 -6.58 4.54
N PHE A 109 -13.50 -5.31 4.36
CA PHE A 109 -14.66 -4.89 3.56
C PHE A 109 -14.53 -5.30 2.08
N ILE A 110 -13.31 -5.27 1.53
CA ILE A 110 -13.04 -5.61 0.12
C ILE A 110 -13.44 -7.05 -0.20
N LYS A 111 -13.30 -7.99 0.76
CA LYS A 111 -13.76 -9.39 0.62
C LYS A 111 -15.27 -9.55 0.46
N LEU A 112 -16.06 -8.52 0.75
CA LEU A 112 -17.52 -8.53 0.65
C LEU A 112 -18.03 -7.91 -0.67
N ILE A 113 -17.19 -7.12 -1.36
CA ILE A 113 -17.57 -6.37 -2.56
C ILE A 113 -16.84 -6.83 -3.83
N ASP A 114 -15.65 -7.44 -3.73
CA ASP A 114 -14.94 -8.02 -4.86
C ASP A 114 -15.15 -9.56 -4.90
N PRO A 115 -15.92 -10.11 -5.86
CA PRO A 115 -16.16 -11.55 -5.97
C PRO A 115 -14.91 -12.34 -6.37
N ASN A 116 -13.92 -11.68 -6.98
CA ASN A 116 -12.65 -12.23 -7.40
C ASN A 116 -11.54 -12.08 -6.33
N TYR A 117 -11.85 -11.58 -5.12
CA TYR A 117 -10.85 -11.37 -4.05
C TYR A 117 -9.97 -12.61 -3.83
N ALA A 118 -10.54 -13.80 -3.88
CA ALA A 118 -9.82 -15.06 -3.66
C ALA A 118 -8.68 -15.34 -4.68
N ALA A 119 -8.67 -14.66 -5.83
CA ALA A 119 -7.60 -14.73 -6.82
C ALA A 119 -6.48 -13.69 -6.59
N LYS A 120 -6.67 -12.71 -5.70
CA LYS A 120 -5.69 -11.65 -5.40
C LYS A 120 -4.65 -12.14 -4.39
N GLN A 121 -3.40 -11.75 -4.61
CA GLN A 121 -2.31 -12.13 -3.71
C GLN A 121 -2.37 -11.31 -2.42
N THR A 122 -2.39 -11.98 -1.26
CA THR A 122 -2.46 -11.32 0.05
C THR A 122 -1.06 -11.20 0.66
N LEU A 123 -0.66 -9.97 0.97
CA LEU A 123 0.61 -9.64 1.63
C LEU A 123 0.45 -9.59 3.15
N ALA A 124 1.51 -9.96 3.88
CA ALA A 124 1.61 -9.77 5.32
C ALA A 124 1.69 -8.27 5.69
N LYS A 125 1.40 -7.93 6.96
CA LYS A 125 1.40 -6.53 7.46
C LYS A 125 2.78 -5.87 7.44
N ASP A 126 3.81 -6.70 7.45
CA ASP A 126 5.24 -6.43 7.49
C ASP A 126 5.95 -6.89 6.21
N ALA A 127 5.20 -7.15 5.13
CA ALA A 127 5.76 -7.48 3.83
C ALA A 127 6.68 -6.36 3.30
N GLY A 128 7.94 -6.69 3.04
CA GLY A 128 8.94 -5.78 2.50
C GLY A 128 8.96 -5.74 0.97
N ALA A 129 9.96 -5.02 0.43
CA ALA A 129 10.07 -4.79 -1.00
C ALA A 129 10.23 -6.07 -1.83
N GLU A 130 10.94 -7.10 -1.33
CA GLU A 130 11.08 -8.39 -2.01
C GLU A 130 9.74 -9.11 -2.16
N GLN A 131 8.92 -9.12 -1.10
CA GLN A 131 7.59 -9.73 -1.14
C GLN A 131 6.65 -8.97 -2.06
N VAL A 132 6.75 -7.63 -2.14
CA VAL A 132 6.00 -6.81 -3.10
C VAL A 132 6.48 -7.05 -4.54
N ALA A 133 7.79 -7.12 -4.77
CA ALA A 133 8.37 -7.36 -6.09
C ALA A 133 8.04 -8.77 -6.64
N ALA A 134 7.89 -9.77 -5.77
CA ALA A 134 7.45 -11.11 -6.15
C ALA A 134 6.03 -11.15 -6.76
N LEU A 135 5.19 -10.14 -6.50
CA LEU A 135 3.89 -9.99 -7.18
C LEU A 135 4.03 -9.45 -8.60
N GLN A 136 5.21 -8.97 -9.01
CA GLN A 136 5.48 -8.28 -10.29
C GLN A 136 4.49 -7.13 -10.58
N PRO A 137 4.33 -6.15 -9.67
CA PRO A 137 3.45 -5.00 -9.90
C PRO A 137 4.00 -4.03 -10.95
N ASP A 138 3.10 -3.39 -11.70
CA ASP A 138 3.42 -2.23 -12.55
C ASP A 138 3.16 -0.88 -11.85
N LEU A 139 2.44 -0.91 -10.72
CA LEU A 139 2.28 0.19 -9.78
C LEU A 139 2.07 -0.34 -8.36
N VAL A 140 2.71 0.30 -7.37
CA VAL A 140 2.38 0.14 -5.95
C VAL A 140 1.80 1.46 -5.40
N ILE A 141 0.75 1.37 -4.59
CA ILE A 141 0.12 2.52 -3.94
C ILE A 141 0.31 2.43 -2.43
N LEU A 142 0.83 3.49 -1.82
CA LEU A 142 1.18 3.59 -0.40
C LEU A 142 0.70 4.90 0.23
N LYS A 143 0.61 4.95 1.56
CA LYS A 143 0.52 6.22 2.32
C LYS A 143 1.82 7.00 2.22
N SER A 144 1.77 8.35 2.14
CA SER A 144 2.98 9.20 2.03
C SER A 144 4.01 8.95 3.14
N TYR A 145 3.54 8.76 4.38
CA TYR A 145 4.41 8.50 5.54
C TYR A 145 5.16 7.15 5.50
N LEU A 146 4.85 6.28 4.53
CA LEU A 146 5.57 5.02 4.29
C LEU A 146 6.70 5.15 3.26
N ALA A 147 6.89 6.34 2.66
CA ALA A 147 7.88 6.55 1.61
C ALA A 147 9.31 6.12 2.02
N GLU A 148 9.82 6.55 3.18
CA GLU A 148 11.17 6.18 3.63
C GLU A 148 11.29 4.69 4.03
N SER A 149 10.22 4.10 4.58
CA SER A 149 10.27 2.81 5.29
C SER A 149 9.80 1.60 4.48
N VAL A 150 9.01 1.83 3.43
CA VAL A 150 8.44 0.79 2.55
C VAL A 150 8.61 1.19 1.08
N GLY A 151 8.35 2.46 0.76
CA GLY A 151 8.35 2.99 -0.59
C GLY A 151 9.72 3.00 -1.28
N ALA A 152 10.71 3.67 -0.71
CA ALA A 152 12.05 3.79 -1.28
C ALA A 152 12.74 2.41 -1.50
N PRO A 153 12.61 1.41 -0.60
CA PRO A 153 13.02 0.03 -0.90
C PRO A 153 12.33 -0.61 -2.12
N ILE A 154 11.09 -0.23 -2.45
CA ILE A 154 10.36 -0.71 -3.65
C ILE A 154 10.79 0.08 -4.90
N GLU A 155 10.90 1.42 -4.79
CA GLU A 155 11.38 2.30 -5.86
C GLU A 155 12.82 1.91 -6.30
N ALA A 156 13.67 1.48 -5.35
CA ALA A 156 15.01 0.97 -5.61
C ALA A 156 15.06 -0.34 -6.43
N LEU A 157 13.95 -1.07 -6.52
CA LEU A 157 13.78 -2.24 -7.40
C LEU A 157 13.25 -1.87 -8.79
N GLY A 158 13.10 -0.57 -9.09
CA GLY A 158 12.57 -0.07 -10.36
C GLY A 158 11.04 -0.12 -10.49
N ILE A 159 10.33 -0.43 -9.39
CA ILE A 159 8.87 -0.51 -9.35
C ILE A 159 8.28 0.89 -9.10
N PRO A 160 7.35 1.40 -9.93
CA PRO A 160 6.71 2.68 -9.70
C PRO A 160 5.88 2.69 -8.41
N VAL A 161 6.01 3.76 -7.62
CA VAL A 161 5.21 3.99 -6.41
C VAL A 161 4.50 5.33 -6.48
N VAL A 162 3.20 5.35 -6.18
CA VAL A 162 2.39 6.56 -6.04
C VAL A 162 1.89 6.67 -4.61
N TYR A 163 2.13 7.81 -3.97
CA TYR A 163 1.68 8.07 -2.60
C TYR A 163 0.32 8.77 -2.58
N ILE A 164 -0.58 8.32 -1.69
CA ILE A 164 -1.97 8.78 -1.54
C ILE A 164 -2.35 8.72 -0.04
N ASP A 165 -3.04 9.71 0.52
CA ASP A 165 -3.24 9.81 1.98
C ASP A 165 -4.66 9.48 2.46
N PHE A 166 -5.70 10.19 2.03
CA PHE A 166 -7.05 10.13 2.62
C PHE A 166 -7.09 10.37 4.15
N GLU A 167 -6.23 11.24 4.71
CA GLU A 167 -6.18 11.56 6.15
C GLU A 167 -6.87 12.89 6.51
N THR A 168 -7.23 13.76 5.55
CA THR A 168 -8.02 15.00 5.77
C THR A 168 -9.04 15.23 4.63
N PRO A 169 -10.14 15.98 4.85
CA PRO A 169 -11.15 16.25 3.80
C PRO A 169 -10.57 16.88 2.52
N GLU A 170 -9.59 17.76 2.65
CA GLU A 170 -8.94 18.46 1.54
C GLU A 170 -8.09 17.50 0.68
N GLN A 171 -7.51 16.48 1.33
CA GLN A 171 -6.77 15.43 0.62
C GLN A 171 -7.68 14.55 -0.22
N TYR A 172 -8.95 14.33 0.15
CA TYR A 172 -9.83 13.41 -0.57
C TYR A 172 -10.01 13.83 -2.04
N ALA A 173 -10.14 15.12 -2.34
CA ALA A 173 -10.27 15.60 -3.71
C ALA A 173 -8.99 15.37 -4.55
N ARG A 174 -7.81 15.66 -3.97
CA ARG A 174 -6.49 15.38 -4.57
C ARG A 174 -6.34 13.88 -4.84
N ASP A 175 -6.65 13.07 -3.84
CA ASP A 175 -6.38 11.64 -3.80
C ASP A 175 -7.33 10.85 -4.71
N LEU A 176 -8.60 11.27 -4.82
CA LEU A 176 -9.52 10.78 -5.84
C LEU A 176 -9.06 11.13 -7.26
N ALA A 177 -8.52 12.34 -7.49
CA ALA A 177 -8.01 12.73 -8.81
C ALA A 177 -6.76 11.91 -9.22
N ILE A 178 -5.88 11.57 -8.27
CA ILE A 178 -4.77 10.64 -8.50
C ILE A 178 -5.31 9.25 -8.88
N LEU A 179 -6.27 8.71 -8.13
CA LEU A 179 -6.89 7.41 -8.45
C LEU A 179 -7.62 7.42 -9.79
N GLY A 180 -8.33 8.50 -10.14
CA GLY A 180 -8.98 8.66 -11.44
C GLY A 180 -8.01 8.51 -12.61
N LYS A 181 -6.85 9.18 -12.53
CA LYS A 181 -5.76 9.02 -13.50
C LYS A 181 -5.20 7.59 -13.55
N VAL A 182 -4.93 7.00 -12.39
CA VAL A 182 -4.40 5.62 -12.28
C VAL A 182 -5.35 4.58 -12.88
N PHE A 183 -6.66 4.70 -12.63
CA PHE A 183 -7.65 3.77 -13.16
C PHE A 183 -8.05 4.06 -14.61
N GLY A 184 -7.92 5.30 -15.06
CA GLY A 184 -8.32 5.77 -16.40
C GLY A 184 -9.76 6.33 -16.43
N ASP A 185 -10.22 6.87 -15.30
CA ASP A 185 -11.61 7.28 -15.06
C ASP A 185 -11.67 8.56 -14.20
N GLU A 186 -11.19 9.66 -14.78
CA GLU A 186 -11.25 10.99 -14.15
C GLU A 186 -12.70 11.48 -13.93
N ALA A 187 -13.65 10.99 -14.74
CA ALA A 187 -15.07 11.29 -14.60
C ALA A 187 -15.64 10.72 -13.29
N ARG A 188 -15.36 9.44 -12.99
CA ARG A 188 -15.74 8.81 -11.72
C ARG A 188 -15.06 9.49 -10.52
N ALA A 189 -13.80 9.89 -10.65
CA ALA A 189 -13.11 10.66 -9.61
C ALA A 189 -13.82 11.98 -9.30
N ALA A 190 -14.20 12.74 -10.34
CA ALA A 190 -14.92 14.00 -10.20
C ALA A 190 -16.33 13.81 -9.59
N GLU A 191 -17.06 12.75 -9.98
CA GLU A 191 -18.36 12.40 -9.39
C GLU A 191 -18.27 12.13 -7.88
N VAL A 192 -17.31 11.29 -7.47
CA VAL A 192 -17.11 10.92 -6.05
C VAL A 192 -16.61 12.13 -5.24
N ALA A 193 -15.71 12.94 -5.79
CA ALA A 193 -15.23 14.16 -5.14
C ALA A 193 -16.36 15.19 -4.96
N ALA A 194 -17.22 15.37 -5.98
CA ALA A 194 -18.40 16.23 -5.88
C ALA A 194 -19.42 15.69 -4.87
N PHE A 195 -19.66 14.37 -4.81
CA PHE A 195 -20.51 13.77 -3.78
C PHE A 195 -19.99 14.09 -2.37
N TYR A 196 -18.68 13.93 -2.13
CA TYR A 196 -18.06 14.22 -0.84
C TYR A 196 -18.15 15.71 -0.49
N GLN A 197 -17.79 16.60 -1.41
CA GLN A 197 -17.86 18.06 -1.20
C GLN A 197 -19.28 18.51 -0.85
N ASN A 198 -20.30 18.03 -1.59
CA ASN A 198 -21.71 18.33 -1.30
C ASN A 198 -22.15 17.88 0.11
N LYS A 199 -21.52 16.86 0.72
CA LYS A 199 -21.75 16.50 2.13
C LYS A 199 -21.04 17.45 3.08
N MET A 200 -19.80 17.84 2.79
CA MET A 200 -19.05 18.80 3.60
C MET A 200 -19.72 20.17 3.62
N ASP A 201 -20.20 20.66 2.47
CA ASP A 201 -20.91 21.94 2.35
C ASP A 201 -22.25 21.91 3.12
N ALA A 202 -22.99 20.81 3.04
CA ALA A 202 -24.24 20.63 3.79
C ALA A 202 -24.01 20.60 5.31
N ILE A 203 -22.93 19.96 5.78
CA ILE A 203 -22.54 19.98 7.20
C ILE A 203 -22.14 21.40 7.62
N ALA A 204 -21.26 22.05 6.85
CA ALA A 204 -20.78 23.41 7.13
C ALA A 204 -21.94 24.42 7.21
N ALA A 205 -22.91 24.34 6.29
CA ALA A 205 -24.11 25.16 6.31
C ALA A 205 -25.01 24.89 7.54
N ALA A 206 -25.17 23.62 7.94
CA ALA A 206 -25.99 23.24 9.08
C ALA A 206 -25.40 23.66 10.45
N VAL A 207 -24.06 23.69 10.58
CA VAL A 207 -23.39 24.01 11.86
C VAL A 207 -22.95 25.47 11.98
N LYS A 208 -22.98 26.26 10.90
CA LYS A 208 -22.46 27.63 10.80
C LYS A 208 -22.85 28.53 11.98
N ASP A 209 -24.14 28.60 12.26
CA ASP A 209 -24.75 29.45 13.28
C ASP A 209 -25.29 28.63 14.48
N ALA A 210 -24.87 27.37 14.60
CA ALA A 210 -25.29 26.46 15.67
C ALA A 210 -24.50 26.67 16.97
N PRO A 211 -25.06 26.31 18.14
CA PRO A 211 -24.29 26.21 19.38
C PRO A 211 -23.15 25.21 19.22
N LYS A 212 -21.97 25.50 19.78
CA LYS A 212 -20.80 24.63 19.73
C LYS A 212 -20.73 23.76 20.98
N PRO A 213 -21.16 22.48 20.95
CA PRO A 213 -21.11 21.63 22.13
C PRO A 213 -19.68 21.22 22.46
N ARG A 214 -19.36 21.11 23.75
CA ARG A 214 -18.11 20.53 24.22
C ARG A 214 -18.17 19.00 24.07
N VAL A 215 -17.32 18.45 23.19
CA VAL A 215 -17.31 17.04 22.79
C VAL A 215 -16.08 16.34 23.34
N LEU A 216 -16.27 15.12 23.86
CA LEU A 216 -15.20 14.18 24.18
C LEU A 216 -15.29 12.97 23.24
N LEU A 217 -14.23 12.70 22.47
CA LEU A 217 -14.10 11.52 21.64
C LEU A 217 -13.00 10.62 22.20
N LEU A 218 -13.38 9.40 22.58
CA LEU A 218 -12.47 8.38 23.11
C LEU A 218 -12.33 7.24 22.10
N TYR A 219 -11.11 6.76 21.90
CA TYR A 219 -10.86 5.46 21.29
C TYR A 219 -10.29 4.47 22.30
N TYR A 220 -10.79 3.23 22.22
CA TYR A 220 -10.30 2.08 22.95
C TYR A 220 -8.96 1.63 22.37
N ASN A 221 -8.01 1.32 23.23
CA ASN A 221 -6.80 0.60 22.86
C ASN A 221 -6.45 -0.40 23.94
N GLU A 222 -6.54 -1.68 23.61
CA GLU A 222 -5.99 -2.77 24.41
C GLU A 222 -4.67 -3.23 23.79
N LYS A 223 -3.67 -3.43 24.65
CA LYS A 223 -2.44 -4.14 24.29
C LYS A 223 -1.95 -4.95 25.48
N ASP A 224 -1.55 -6.20 25.25
CA ASP A 224 -0.95 -7.05 26.28
C ASP A 224 -1.84 -7.14 27.55
N GLY A 225 -3.16 -7.27 27.36
CA GLY A 225 -4.19 -7.28 28.41
C GLY A 225 -4.45 -5.92 29.12
N ASN A 226 -3.73 -4.86 28.76
CA ASN A 226 -3.89 -3.53 29.33
C ASN A 226 -4.83 -2.68 28.48
N VAL A 227 -6.03 -2.43 28.98
CA VAL A 227 -7.02 -1.51 28.39
C VAL A 227 -6.65 -0.05 28.68
N SER A 228 -6.77 0.81 27.67
CA SER A 228 -6.63 2.25 27.79
C SER A 228 -7.66 3.01 26.96
N PHE A 229 -8.11 4.16 27.47
CA PHE A 229 -8.94 5.12 26.73
C PHE A 229 -8.10 6.36 26.43
N ASN A 230 -8.12 6.77 25.17
CA ASN A 230 -7.23 7.80 24.63
C ASN A 230 -8.07 8.77 23.76
N VAL A 231 -7.66 10.03 23.70
CA VAL A 231 -8.21 11.04 22.77
C VAL A 231 -7.36 11.10 21.50
N PRO A 232 -7.96 11.33 20.32
CA PRO A 232 -7.20 11.45 19.07
C PRO A 232 -6.34 12.74 19.07
N PRO A 233 -5.09 12.69 18.56
CA PRO A 233 -4.28 13.88 18.29
C PRO A 233 -5.01 14.95 17.47
N MET A 234 -4.65 16.23 17.66
CA MET A 234 -5.36 17.35 17.03
C MET A 234 -5.31 17.35 15.50
N ASN A 235 -4.29 16.73 14.90
CA ASN A 235 -4.15 16.62 13.45
C ASN A 235 -4.87 15.41 12.83
N TRP A 236 -5.41 14.48 13.62
CA TRP A 236 -6.11 13.30 13.10
C TRP A 236 -7.54 13.64 12.63
N ILE A 237 -8.00 12.93 11.59
CA ILE A 237 -9.35 13.07 11.03
C ILE A 237 -10.46 12.96 12.07
N GLN A 238 -10.28 12.16 13.13
CA GLN A 238 -11.25 12.04 14.22
C GLN A 238 -11.45 13.35 15.01
N THR A 239 -10.41 14.16 15.18
CA THR A 239 -10.53 15.49 15.81
C THR A 239 -11.14 16.48 14.81
N GLN A 240 -10.69 16.45 13.56
CA GLN A 240 -11.22 17.31 12.50
C GLN A 240 -12.73 17.09 12.32
N MET A 241 -13.22 15.84 12.30
CA MET A 241 -14.66 15.53 12.23
C MET A 241 -15.46 16.17 13.37
N VAL A 242 -14.94 16.23 14.59
CA VAL A 242 -15.62 16.91 15.71
C VAL A 242 -15.72 18.42 15.44
N GLN A 243 -14.64 19.04 14.96
CA GLN A 243 -14.60 20.49 14.68
C GLN A 243 -15.48 20.87 13.48
N LEU A 244 -15.45 20.06 12.41
CA LEU A 244 -16.25 20.21 11.20
C LEU A 244 -17.75 19.99 11.46
N ALA A 245 -18.10 19.13 12.42
CA ALA A 245 -19.45 18.98 12.96
C ALA A 245 -19.85 20.07 13.99
N GLY A 246 -19.07 21.16 14.10
CA GLY A 246 -19.35 22.30 14.98
C GLY A 246 -19.01 22.10 16.46
N GLY A 247 -18.47 20.95 16.85
CA GLY A 247 -18.09 20.63 18.22
C GLY A 247 -16.75 21.24 18.67
N GLU A 248 -16.61 21.45 19.97
CA GLU A 248 -15.38 21.88 20.63
C GLU A 248 -14.69 20.67 21.30
N PRO A 249 -13.53 20.19 20.79
CA PRO A 249 -12.81 19.07 21.40
C PRO A 249 -12.30 19.43 22.80
N VAL A 250 -12.81 18.77 23.86
CA VAL A 250 -12.43 19.10 25.26
C VAL A 250 -10.96 18.79 25.63
N TRP A 251 -10.20 18.25 24.69
CA TRP A 251 -8.77 17.95 24.82
C TRP A 251 -7.87 18.91 24.02
N ALA A 252 -8.42 19.91 23.33
CA ALA A 252 -7.66 20.86 22.52
C ALA A 252 -6.57 21.60 23.31
N ASP A 253 -6.88 22.02 24.54
CA ASP A 253 -5.93 22.71 25.44
C ASP A 253 -4.97 21.75 26.15
N THR A 254 -5.17 20.43 26.04
CA THR A 254 -4.27 19.44 26.66
C THR A 254 -3.10 19.16 25.76
N THR A 255 -1.96 19.82 25.98
CA THR A 255 -0.73 19.67 25.19
C THR A 255 -0.35 18.19 25.00
N PRO A 256 -0.53 17.61 23.81
CA PRO A 256 -0.22 16.20 23.60
C PRO A 256 1.30 16.08 23.37
N PRO A 257 2.03 15.23 24.13
CA PRO A 257 3.30 14.72 23.61
C PRO A 257 3.03 13.92 22.32
N LYS A 258 4.07 13.55 21.58
CA LYS A 258 3.95 12.84 20.28
C LYS A 258 3.33 11.42 20.34
N ALA A 259 2.77 11.02 21.49
CA ALA A 259 1.88 9.87 21.66
C ALA A 259 0.66 10.31 22.48
N GLY A 260 -0.54 9.85 22.09
CA GLY A 260 -1.82 10.32 22.62
C GLY A 260 -1.97 10.26 24.14
N LEU A 261 -2.84 11.13 24.68
CA LEU A 261 -2.99 11.36 26.12
C LEU A 261 -3.55 10.12 26.84
N ARG A 262 -2.65 9.35 27.48
CA ARG A 262 -2.99 8.09 28.17
C ARG A 262 -3.68 8.34 29.51
N SER A 263 -5.00 8.28 29.53
CA SER A 263 -5.76 8.27 30.78
C SER A 263 -5.72 6.88 31.44
N ARG A 264 -5.01 6.75 32.59
CA ARG A 264 -4.88 5.49 33.34
C ARG A 264 -6.06 5.34 34.32
N TRP A 265 -7.13 4.73 33.86
CA TRP A 265 -8.29 4.40 34.68
C TRP A 265 -8.06 3.13 35.51
N SER A 266 -7.65 3.32 36.78
CA SER A 266 -7.84 2.29 37.80
C SER A 266 -9.33 1.97 37.94
N ARG A 267 -9.73 0.71 38.15
CA ARG A 267 -11.11 0.38 38.54
C ARG A 267 -11.40 1.02 39.90
N LEU A 268 -12.20 2.09 39.91
CA LEU A 268 -12.75 2.65 41.14
C LEU A 268 -13.94 1.79 41.62
N PRO A 269 -14.11 1.59 42.94
CA PRO A 269 -15.29 0.90 43.47
C PRO A 269 -16.55 1.76 43.26
N PRO A 270 -17.75 1.13 43.14
CA PRO A 270 -18.99 1.86 42.93
C PRO A 270 -19.27 2.91 44.02
N GLY A 271 -19.74 4.09 43.61
CA GLY A 271 -20.19 5.16 44.53
C GLY A 271 -19.18 6.29 44.81
N THR A 272 -17.97 6.25 44.25
CA THR A 272 -16.99 7.35 44.44
C THR A 272 -17.25 8.50 43.44
N PRO A 273 -17.41 9.77 43.88
CA PRO A 273 -17.55 10.90 42.97
C PRO A 273 -16.30 11.15 42.13
N THR A 274 -16.46 11.34 40.83
CA THR A 274 -15.36 11.55 39.87
C THR A 274 -14.75 12.95 39.99
N ARG A 275 -13.67 13.08 40.77
CA ARG A 275 -12.77 14.25 40.72
C ARG A 275 -11.63 13.99 39.73
N PHE A 276 -11.61 14.73 38.63
CA PHE A 276 -10.53 14.70 37.65
C PHE A 276 -9.23 15.26 38.26
N SER A 277 -8.10 14.60 38.05
CA SER A 277 -6.78 15.07 38.50
C SER A 277 -5.71 14.68 37.49
N SER A 278 -5.17 15.68 36.79
CA SER A 278 -4.05 15.54 35.86
C SER A 278 -2.74 15.89 36.57
N SER A 279 -2.01 14.88 37.02
CA SER A 279 -0.65 15.07 37.56
C SER A 279 0.38 15.09 36.43
N PRO A 280 1.14 16.18 36.21
CA PRO A 280 2.28 16.17 35.31
C PRO A 280 3.35 15.22 35.86
N THR A 281 3.87 14.31 35.04
CA THR A 281 5.03 13.50 35.42
C THR A 281 6.26 14.42 35.55
N SER A 282 6.75 14.59 36.78
CA SER A 282 7.84 15.52 37.08
C SER A 282 9.12 15.17 36.33
N ASN A 283 9.66 16.15 35.60
CA ASN A 283 11.00 16.12 35.03
C ASN A 283 12.04 15.83 36.15
N PRO A 284 13.08 14.98 35.94
CA PRO A 284 14.07 14.71 36.98
C PRO A 284 14.82 15.97 37.43
N ARG A 285 15.22 15.98 38.70
CA ARG A 285 15.79 17.16 39.38
C ARG A 285 17.11 17.63 38.72
N PRO A 286 17.42 18.94 38.76
CA PRO A 286 18.71 19.44 38.29
C PRO A 286 19.87 18.85 39.11
N LYS A 287 21.03 18.67 38.47
CA LYS A 287 22.26 18.31 39.16
C LYS A 287 22.68 19.47 40.07
N LEU A 288 22.92 19.18 41.35
CA LEU A 288 23.62 20.09 42.24
C LEU A 288 25.06 20.27 41.74
N SER A 289 25.45 21.52 41.46
CA SER A 289 26.86 21.88 41.31
C SER A 289 27.57 21.71 42.65
N LYS A 290 28.85 21.31 42.61
CA LYS A 290 29.78 21.53 43.71
C LYS A 290 30.77 22.61 43.27
N GLY A 291 30.70 23.74 43.96
CA GLY A 291 31.57 24.91 43.87
C GLY A 291 31.21 25.81 45.03
#